data_AF-A0A950KTI5-F1
#
_entry.id   AF-A0A950KTI5-F1
#
_cell.length_a   1.000
_cell.length_b   1.000
_cell.length_c   1.000
_cell.angle_alpha   90.00
_cell.angle_beta   90.00
_cell.angle_gamma   90.00
#
_symmetry.space_group_name_H-M   'P 1'
#
loop_
_entity.id
_entity.type
_entity.pdbx_description
1 polymer ?
#
loop_
_entity_poly.entity_id
_entity_poly.type
_entity_poly.pdbx_seq_one_letter_code
_entity_poly.pdbx_strand_id
1 'polypeptide(L)'
;MASVLPHATVHVPGSFHPMPQEVHCTLVILGGAGDLSHKKLLPALYNLTLDGVLGPKFAIIGFSLEALDDEKYRQFAHDGIKEFSRRELTEAGWSKFAPLLHFVSGSFTEAADYQRLKQRLAEIDSQFGTGGNHVFYFAIPPQFIDQCSAALTQAGLVGPVDGNQGFTRVVIEKPIGHDLASATEINNQLSRYYDESQIFRIDHYLGKETVENLMVLRFANSIFEPIWTARFVDHVQITVAEQEGVGTRAAYYDRAGALRDMVQSHILQVLCMIAMETPRSTRPDAVRDAKLDLLLSMRPFEPADVERSV
;
A
#
# COMPACT_ATOMS: atom_id res chain seq x y z
N MET A 1 62.38 -15.10 1.28
CA MET A 1 61.33 -15.21 0.24
C MET A 1 60.07 -15.75 0.87
N ALA A 2 59.21 -14.88 1.40
CA ALA A 2 57.86 -15.21 1.83
C ALA A 2 56.94 -14.15 1.21
N SER A 3 56.27 -14.51 0.10
CA SER A 3 55.32 -13.60 -0.55
C SER A 3 54.01 -13.62 0.21
N VAL A 4 53.61 -12.46 0.70
CA VAL A 4 52.27 -12.20 1.23
C VAL A 4 51.31 -12.19 0.03
N LEU A 5 50.35 -13.12 0.00
CA LEU A 5 49.24 -13.07 -0.94
C LEU A 5 48.26 -11.97 -0.48
N PRO A 6 47.72 -11.14 -1.39
CA PRO A 6 46.80 -10.07 -1.02
C PRO A 6 45.45 -10.63 -0.60
N HIS A 7 44.84 -10.01 0.42
CA HIS A 7 43.47 -10.27 0.84
C HIS A 7 42.52 -10.09 -0.34
N ALA A 8 41.83 -11.17 -0.71
CA ALA A 8 40.70 -11.09 -1.63
C ALA A 8 39.53 -10.43 -0.88
N THR A 9 39.30 -9.15 -1.17
CA THR A 9 38.06 -8.47 -0.77
C THR A 9 36.92 -9.10 -1.57
N VAL A 10 36.12 -9.94 -0.91
CA VAL A 10 34.87 -10.45 -1.49
C VAL A 10 33.91 -9.28 -1.57
N HIS A 11 33.78 -8.71 -2.76
CA HIS A 11 32.73 -7.75 -3.05
C HIS A 11 31.41 -8.52 -3.06
N VAL A 12 30.61 -8.38 -2.01
CA VAL A 12 29.20 -8.81 -2.05
C VAL A 12 28.51 -7.90 -3.07
N PRO A 13 27.99 -8.42 -4.19
CA PRO A 13 27.21 -7.60 -5.10
C PRO A 13 25.95 -7.14 -4.34
N GLY A 14 25.63 -5.86 -4.47
CA GLY A 14 24.37 -5.30 -3.96
C GLY A 14 23.18 -6.14 -4.42
N SER A 15 22.14 -6.14 -3.60
CA SER A 15 20.84 -6.77 -3.83
C SER A 15 20.47 -6.82 -5.32
N PHE A 16 20.25 -8.01 -5.85
CA PHE A 16 19.55 -8.22 -7.11
C PHE A 16 18.08 -7.82 -6.92
N HIS A 17 17.82 -6.52 -6.81
CA HIS A 17 16.55 -5.99 -7.28
C HIS A 17 16.76 -5.65 -8.75
N PRO A 18 16.04 -6.28 -9.70
CA PRO A 18 15.96 -5.68 -11.03
C PRO A 18 15.58 -4.21 -10.83
N MET A 19 16.34 -3.29 -11.42
CA MET A 19 15.98 -1.88 -11.49
C MET A 19 14.48 -1.82 -11.81
N PRO A 20 13.63 -1.18 -10.97
CA PRO A 20 12.22 -1.18 -11.23
C PRO A 20 12.01 -0.70 -12.66
N GLN A 21 11.29 -1.51 -13.43
CA GLN A 21 10.81 -1.14 -14.75
C GLN A 21 10.21 0.26 -14.60
N GLU A 22 10.71 1.25 -15.38
CA GLU A 22 10.34 2.65 -15.18
C GLU A 22 8.82 2.77 -14.97
N VAL A 23 8.42 3.30 -13.81
CA VAL A 23 7.01 3.42 -13.48
C VAL A 23 6.42 4.55 -14.32
N HIS A 24 5.55 4.20 -15.26
CA HIS A 24 4.83 5.16 -16.10
C HIS A 24 3.39 5.21 -15.62
N CYS A 25 3.02 6.17 -14.76
CA CYS A 25 1.63 6.36 -14.35
C CYS A 25 1.38 7.72 -13.68
N THR A 26 0.11 8.12 -13.63
CA THR A 26 -0.34 9.21 -12.76
C THR A 26 -0.98 8.61 -11.50
N LEU A 27 -0.47 9.00 -10.33
CA LEU A 27 -1.04 8.66 -9.03
C LEU A 27 -2.02 9.75 -8.60
N VAL A 28 -3.29 9.40 -8.44
CA VAL A 28 -4.31 10.31 -7.93
C VAL A 28 -4.61 9.96 -6.48
N ILE A 29 -4.37 10.89 -5.56
CA ILE A 29 -4.67 10.71 -4.13
C ILE A 29 -6.01 11.39 -3.83
N LEU A 30 -7.08 10.60 -3.73
CA LEU A 30 -8.36 11.09 -3.22
C LEU A 30 -8.20 11.34 -1.71
N GLY A 31 -8.62 12.52 -1.24
CA GLY A 31 -8.23 13.00 0.09
C GLY A 31 -6.77 13.49 0.12
N GLY A 32 -6.26 13.99 -1.02
CA GLY A 32 -4.86 14.34 -1.20
C GLY A 32 -4.32 15.43 -0.28
N ALA A 33 -5.19 16.25 0.31
CA ALA A 33 -4.86 17.27 1.31
C ALA A 33 -5.11 16.82 2.77
N GLY A 34 -5.42 15.54 2.99
CA GLY A 34 -5.66 14.98 4.32
C GLY A 34 -4.41 14.52 5.08
N ASP A 35 -4.60 14.17 6.35
CA ASP A 35 -3.56 13.76 7.29
C ASP A 35 -2.67 12.61 6.81
N LEU A 36 -3.28 11.55 6.24
CA LEU A 36 -2.52 10.39 5.73
C LEU A 36 -1.58 10.80 4.59
N SER A 37 -2.07 11.64 3.68
CA SER A 37 -1.29 12.16 2.57
C SER A 37 -0.11 12.99 3.07
N HIS A 38 -0.38 13.92 3.97
CA HIS A 38 0.61 14.82 4.55
C HIS A 38 1.71 14.08 5.33
N LYS A 39 1.32 13.14 6.20
CA LYS A 39 2.22 12.49 7.17
C LYS A 39 2.92 11.26 6.62
N LYS A 40 2.38 10.61 5.58
CA LYS A 40 2.87 9.31 5.09
C LYS A 40 3.05 9.25 3.59
N LEU A 41 2.02 9.55 2.78
CA LEU A 41 2.08 9.29 1.33
C LEU A 41 3.07 10.23 0.63
N LEU A 42 2.94 11.55 0.82
CA LEU A 42 3.83 12.52 0.19
C LEU A 42 5.30 12.36 0.66
N PRO A 43 5.59 12.17 1.96
CA PRO A 43 6.93 11.78 2.41
C PRO A 43 7.46 10.48 1.78
N ALA A 44 6.62 9.44 1.62
CA ALA A 44 7.03 8.19 0.99
C ALA A 44 7.35 8.39 -0.51
N LEU A 45 6.52 9.12 -1.24
CA LEU A 45 6.71 9.43 -2.66
C LEU A 45 7.95 10.31 -2.91
N TYR A 46 8.22 11.25 -2.00
CA TYR A 46 9.48 12.01 -2.02
C TYR A 46 10.70 11.08 -1.89
N ASN A 47 10.67 10.15 -0.93
CA ASN A 47 11.77 9.19 -0.75
C ASN A 47 11.94 8.29 -1.98
N LEU A 48 10.86 7.79 -2.57
CA LEU A 48 10.90 7.00 -3.81
C LEU A 48 11.46 7.80 -5.01
N THR A 49 11.22 9.11 -5.05
CA THR A 49 11.82 10.01 -6.06
C THR A 49 13.33 10.12 -5.87
N LEU A 50 13.79 10.26 -4.62
CA LEU A 50 15.22 10.31 -4.30
C LEU A 50 15.94 8.99 -4.59
N ASP A 51 15.23 7.87 -4.44
CA ASP A 51 15.74 6.53 -4.74
C ASP A 51 15.73 6.22 -6.25
N GLY A 52 15.19 7.12 -7.08
CA GLY A 52 15.11 6.95 -8.53
C GLY A 52 14.09 5.91 -8.99
N VAL A 53 13.19 5.49 -8.09
CA VAL A 53 12.12 4.53 -8.39
C VAL A 53 11.02 5.17 -9.24
N LEU A 54 10.69 6.43 -8.93
CA LEU A 54 9.73 7.20 -9.71
C LEU A 54 10.46 7.82 -10.92
N GLY A 55 10.18 7.28 -12.11
CA GLY A 55 10.77 7.72 -13.36
C GLY A 55 10.22 9.08 -13.83
N PRO A 56 10.75 9.65 -14.93
CA PRO A 56 10.32 10.94 -15.46
C PRO A 56 8.89 10.94 -16.03
N LYS A 57 8.30 9.75 -16.24
CA LYS A 57 6.93 9.56 -16.76
C LYS A 57 5.92 9.31 -15.65
N PHE A 58 6.06 10.05 -14.55
CA PHE A 58 5.23 9.90 -13.38
C PHE A 58 4.71 11.26 -12.91
N ALA A 59 3.48 11.30 -12.41
CA ALA A 59 2.89 12.51 -11.84
C ALA A 59 1.97 12.15 -10.67
N ILE A 60 1.71 13.14 -9.81
CA ILE A 60 0.85 13.01 -8.64
C ILE A 60 -0.22 14.09 -8.70
N ILE A 61 -1.48 13.71 -8.56
CA ILE A 61 -2.61 14.63 -8.44
C ILE A 61 -3.25 14.43 -7.07
N GLY A 62 -3.22 15.45 -6.22
CA GLY A 62 -4.10 15.52 -5.07
C GLY A 62 -5.52 15.88 -5.50
N PHE A 63 -6.53 15.13 -5.03
CA PHE A 63 -7.95 15.44 -5.23
C PHE A 63 -8.64 15.55 -3.89
N SER A 64 -9.14 16.73 -3.53
CA SER A 64 -9.79 16.98 -2.25
C SER A 64 -10.66 18.24 -2.26
N LEU A 65 -11.49 18.41 -1.22
CA LEU A 65 -12.45 19.51 -1.09
C LEU A 65 -11.78 20.89 -0.94
N GLU A 66 -10.56 20.94 -0.42
CA GLU A 66 -9.83 22.18 -0.17
C GLU A 66 -9.60 22.96 -1.47
N ALA A 67 -9.79 24.27 -1.43
CA ALA A 67 -9.53 25.17 -2.56
C ALA A 67 -8.03 25.49 -2.69
N LEU A 68 -7.23 24.47 -3.01
CA LEU A 68 -5.81 24.60 -3.30
C LEU A 68 -5.56 24.66 -4.81
N ASP A 69 -4.54 25.43 -5.18
CA ASP A 69 -3.89 25.35 -6.50
C ASP A 69 -2.63 24.48 -6.39
N ASP A 70 -1.98 24.22 -7.52
CA ASP A 70 -0.75 23.41 -7.58
C ASP A 70 0.34 23.95 -6.62
N GLU A 71 0.47 25.27 -6.48
CA GLU A 71 1.53 25.87 -5.66
C GLU A 71 1.27 25.72 -4.17
N LYS A 72 0.03 25.95 -3.74
CA LYS A 72 -0.38 25.68 -2.35
C LYS A 72 -0.29 24.19 -2.02
N TYR A 73 -0.58 23.31 -2.97
CA TYR A 73 -0.43 21.87 -2.77
C TYR A 73 1.04 21.46 -2.65
N ARG A 74 1.93 22.07 -3.45
CA ARG A 74 3.38 21.92 -3.27
C ARG A 74 3.83 22.41 -1.90
N GLN A 75 3.35 23.55 -1.43
CA GLN A 75 3.69 24.02 -0.08
C GLN A 75 3.21 23.04 0.99
N PHE A 76 1.97 22.53 0.87
CA PHE A 76 1.44 21.49 1.76
C PHE A 76 2.32 20.23 1.76
N ALA A 77 2.77 19.77 0.60
CA ALA A 77 3.68 18.63 0.49
C ALA A 77 5.06 18.93 1.10
N HIS A 78 5.61 20.11 0.82
CA HIS A 78 6.90 20.56 1.34
C HIS A 78 6.93 20.50 2.87
N ASP A 79 5.90 21.06 3.52
CA ASP A 79 5.81 21.10 4.98
C ASP A 79 5.68 19.70 5.57
N GLY A 80 4.86 18.84 4.97
CA GLY A 80 4.71 17.44 5.40
C GLY A 80 5.99 16.63 5.23
N ILE A 81 6.72 16.82 4.13
CA ILE A 81 8.01 16.15 3.91
C ILE A 81 9.05 16.64 4.92
N LYS A 82 9.10 17.94 5.19
CA LYS A 82 10.03 18.52 6.17
C LYS A 82 9.82 17.97 7.58
N GLU A 83 8.57 17.74 7.98
CA GLU A 83 8.24 17.26 9.32
C GLU A 83 8.29 15.73 9.45
N PHE A 84 7.76 14.99 8.46
CA PHE A 84 7.47 13.56 8.62
C PHE A 84 8.35 12.63 7.78
N SER A 85 9.17 13.16 6.86
CA SER A 85 10.08 12.31 6.08
C SER A 85 11.22 11.78 6.93
N ARG A 86 11.62 10.54 6.65
CA ARG A 86 12.83 9.92 7.24
C ARG A 86 14.12 10.50 6.69
N ARG A 87 14.06 11.21 5.56
CA ARG A 87 15.19 11.86 4.90
C ARG A 87 14.98 13.37 4.90
N GLU A 88 16.07 14.10 5.08
CA GLU A 88 16.08 15.55 5.03
C GLU A 88 15.56 16.09 3.69
N LEU A 89 14.72 17.12 3.77
CA LEU A 89 14.26 17.86 2.61
C LEU A 89 15.39 18.77 2.10
N THR A 90 15.98 18.41 0.96
CA THR A 90 17.02 19.20 0.30
C THR A 90 16.47 19.92 -0.93
N GLU A 91 17.04 21.06 -1.30
CA GLU A 91 16.67 21.81 -2.52
C GLU A 91 16.80 20.96 -3.80
N ALA A 92 17.86 20.16 -3.88
CA ALA A 92 18.09 19.26 -5.01
C ALA A 92 17.05 18.12 -5.08
N GLY A 93 16.56 17.64 -3.93
CA GLY A 93 15.47 16.67 -3.89
C GLY A 93 14.13 17.32 -4.21
N TRP A 94 13.87 18.50 -3.65
CA TRP A 94 12.63 19.24 -3.83
C TRP A 94 12.42 19.65 -5.29
N SER A 95 13.46 20.18 -5.94
CA SER A 95 13.42 20.53 -7.37
C SER A 95 13.12 19.35 -8.31
N LYS A 96 13.38 18.11 -7.87
CA LYS A 96 12.97 16.89 -8.61
C LYS A 96 11.53 16.47 -8.32
N PHE A 97 11.07 16.67 -7.08
CA PHE A 97 9.77 16.16 -6.63
C PHE A 97 8.62 17.14 -6.87
N ALA A 98 8.81 18.42 -6.57
CA ALA A 98 7.78 19.45 -6.68
C ALA A 98 7.12 19.55 -8.07
N PRO A 99 7.85 19.40 -9.19
CA PRO A 99 7.25 19.42 -10.52
C PRO A 99 6.27 18.27 -10.78
N LEU A 100 6.37 17.16 -10.04
CA LEU A 100 5.47 16.01 -10.16
C LEU A 100 4.10 16.27 -9.50
N LEU A 101 4.00 17.31 -8.66
CA LEU A 101 2.82 17.58 -7.84
C LEU A 101 1.85 18.54 -8.55
N HIS A 102 0.60 18.08 -8.64
CA HIS A 102 -0.55 18.81 -9.15
C HIS A 102 -1.75 18.63 -8.23
N PHE A 103 -2.75 19.50 -8.36
CA PHE A 103 -3.94 19.44 -7.53
C PHE A 103 -5.22 19.73 -8.32
N VAL A 104 -6.30 19.08 -7.90
CA VAL A 104 -7.67 19.34 -8.37
C VAL A 104 -8.58 19.46 -7.15
N SER A 105 -9.19 20.64 -7.01
CA SER A 105 -10.21 20.87 -5.98
C SER A 105 -11.56 20.30 -6.43
N GLY A 106 -12.17 19.47 -5.57
CA GLY A 106 -13.44 18.82 -5.84
C GLY A 106 -14.00 18.00 -4.69
N SER A 107 -15.32 17.84 -4.69
CA SER A 107 -16.08 16.96 -3.82
C SER A 107 -16.10 15.53 -4.35
N PHE A 108 -16.18 14.57 -3.44
CA PHE A 108 -16.44 13.16 -3.77
C PHE A 108 -17.87 12.93 -4.29
N THR A 109 -18.76 13.91 -4.13
CA THR A 109 -20.18 13.77 -4.45
C THR A 109 -20.60 14.33 -5.81
N GLU A 110 -19.78 15.19 -6.41
CA GLU A 110 -20.18 15.99 -7.57
C GLU A 110 -19.59 15.44 -8.87
N ALA A 111 -20.44 14.98 -9.79
CA ALA A 111 -20.01 14.41 -11.06
C ALA A 111 -19.17 15.39 -11.92
N ALA A 112 -19.46 16.69 -11.83
CA ALA A 112 -18.71 17.73 -12.53
C ALA A 112 -17.24 17.80 -12.09
N ASP A 113 -16.94 17.42 -10.85
CA ASP A 113 -15.59 17.48 -10.28
C ASP A 113 -14.73 16.35 -10.83
N TYR A 114 -15.32 15.17 -11.07
CA TYR A 114 -14.65 14.05 -11.74
C TYR A 114 -14.41 14.31 -13.23
N GLN A 115 -15.26 15.11 -13.89
CA GLN A 115 -14.98 15.58 -15.26
C GLN A 115 -13.79 16.54 -15.30
N ARG A 116 -13.67 17.44 -14.31
CA ARG A 116 -12.47 18.29 -14.18
C ARG A 116 -11.22 17.47 -13.88
N LEU A 117 -11.32 16.47 -12.99
CA LEU A 117 -10.23 15.53 -12.74
C LEU A 117 -9.81 14.80 -14.02
N LYS A 118 -10.76 14.32 -14.82
CA LYS A 118 -10.48 13.67 -16.10
C LYS A 118 -9.76 14.58 -17.08
N GLN A 119 -10.21 15.83 -17.21
CA GLN A 119 -9.55 16.81 -18.07
C GLN A 119 -8.12 17.05 -17.60
N ARG A 120 -7.92 17.27 -16.30
CA ARG A 120 -6.58 17.47 -15.72
C ARG A 120 -5.68 16.27 -15.92
N LEU A 121 -6.19 15.05 -15.75
CA LEU A 121 -5.46 13.81 -16.01
C LEU A 121 -4.98 13.74 -17.47
N ALA A 122 -5.85 14.06 -18.44
CA ALA A 122 -5.46 14.04 -19.85
C ALA A 122 -4.34 15.05 -20.17
N GLU A 123 -4.37 16.24 -19.56
CA GLU A 123 -3.29 17.24 -19.67
C GLU A 123 -1.97 16.70 -19.11
N ILE A 124 -2.00 16.15 -17.91
CA ILE A 124 -0.82 15.60 -17.22
C ILE A 124 -0.27 14.38 -17.95
N ASP A 125 -1.13 13.48 -18.40
CA ASP A 125 -0.71 12.30 -19.15
C ASP A 125 0.01 12.68 -20.45
N SER A 126 -0.47 13.72 -21.13
CA SER A 126 0.20 14.27 -22.32
C SER A 126 1.52 14.95 -21.99
N GLN A 127 1.61 15.63 -20.84
CA GLN A 127 2.82 16.34 -20.41
C GLN A 127 3.94 15.38 -19.99
N PHE A 128 3.59 14.34 -19.22
CA PHE A 128 4.55 13.40 -18.62
C PHE A 128 4.71 12.11 -19.42
N GLY A 129 3.82 11.81 -20.37
CA GLY A 129 3.88 10.58 -21.17
C GLY A 129 3.59 9.33 -20.33
N THR A 130 2.64 9.41 -19.40
CA THR A 130 2.26 8.33 -18.45
C THR A 130 1.53 7.17 -19.12
N GLY A 131 1.10 7.34 -20.39
CA GLY A 131 0.44 6.30 -21.18
C GLY A 131 -1.00 5.99 -20.75
N GLY A 132 -1.64 6.89 -19.99
CA GLY A 132 -2.99 6.67 -19.45
C GLY A 132 -3.05 5.61 -18.34
N ASN A 133 -1.90 5.27 -17.76
CA ASN A 133 -1.84 4.39 -16.60
C ASN A 133 -2.17 5.20 -15.34
N HIS A 134 -3.21 4.81 -14.61
CA HIS A 134 -3.68 5.54 -13.43
C HIS A 134 -3.72 4.64 -12.19
N VAL A 135 -3.26 5.20 -11.08
CA VAL A 135 -3.45 4.61 -9.75
C VAL A 135 -4.29 5.57 -8.92
N PHE A 136 -5.44 5.13 -8.44
CA PHE A 136 -6.30 5.91 -7.55
C PHE A 136 -6.09 5.45 -6.10
N TYR A 137 -5.44 6.27 -5.29
CA TYR A 137 -5.24 6.01 -3.87
C TYR A 137 -6.38 6.63 -3.06
N PHE A 138 -7.15 5.78 -2.38
CA PHE A 138 -8.30 6.21 -1.59
C PHE A 138 -7.86 6.52 -0.15
N ALA A 139 -7.28 7.69 0.05
CA ALA A 139 -6.99 8.24 1.38
C ALA A 139 -8.23 8.94 1.96
N ILE A 140 -9.37 8.24 1.91
CA ILE A 140 -10.70 8.74 2.25
C ILE A 140 -11.41 7.82 3.24
N PRO A 141 -12.41 8.32 3.98
CA PRO A 141 -13.22 7.48 4.85
C PRO A 141 -13.95 6.35 4.08
N PRO A 142 -14.12 5.14 4.68
CA PRO A 142 -14.68 3.97 3.98
C PRO A 142 -16.07 4.20 3.36
N GLN A 143 -16.91 5.04 3.95
CA GLN A 143 -18.26 5.33 3.44
C GLN A 143 -18.26 5.99 2.05
N PHE A 144 -17.14 6.58 1.61
CA PHE A 144 -17.02 7.21 0.30
C PHE A 144 -16.46 6.27 -0.78
N ILE A 145 -16.06 5.03 -0.44
CA ILE A 145 -15.43 4.10 -1.39
C ILE A 145 -16.35 3.80 -2.58
N ASP A 146 -17.60 3.38 -2.33
CA ASP A 146 -18.56 3.06 -3.39
C ASP A 146 -18.86 4.28 -4.25
N GLN A 147 -19.12 5.43 -3.60
CA GLN A 147 -19.42 6.68 -4.29
C GLN A 147 -18.26 7.14 -5.20
N CYS A 148 -17.03 7.17 -4.68
CA CYS A 148 -15.86 7.54 -5.48
C CYS A 148 -15.62 6.56 -6.63
N SER A 149 -15.81 5.26 -6.39
CA SER A 149 -15.64 4.24 -7.43
C SER A 149 -16.67 4.37 -8.55
N ALA A 150 -17.93 4.62 -8.18
CA ALA A 150 -18.99 4.90 -9.14
C ALA A 150 -18.68 6.16 -9.96
N ALA A 151 -18.25 7.24 -9.32
CA ALA A 151 -17.97 8.51 -9.99
C ALA A 151 -16.76 8.42 -10.95
N LEU A 152 -15.68 7.73 -10.54
CA LEU A 152 -14.54 7.44 -11.43
C LEU A 152 -14.96 6.62 -12.64
N THR A 153 -15.78 5.59 -12.43
CA THR A 153 -16.30 4.74 -13.51
C THR A 153 -17.18 5.52 -14.47
N GLN A 154 -18.13 6.33 -13.95
CA GLN A 154 -19.01 7.17 -14.76
C GLN A 154 -18.25 8.25 -15.54
N ALA A 155 -17.15 8.76 -15.00
CA ALA A 155 -16.26 9.66 -15.72
C ALA A 155 -15.46 8.95 -16.83
N GLY A 156 -15.46 7.61 -16.87
CA GLY A 156 -14.66 6.82 -17.79
C GLY A 156 -13.17 6.86 -17.43
N LEU A 157 -12.86 6.98 -16.15
CA LEU A 157 -11.49 6.92 -15.59
C LEU A 157 -11.10 5.50 -15.14
N VAL A 158 -12.03 4.55 -15.21
CA VAL A 158 -11.79 3.14 -14.93
C VAL A 158 -11.94 2.36 -16.23
N GLY A 159 -10.83 1.80 -16.71
CA GLY A 159 -10.78 0.99 -17.93
C GLY A 159 -10.80 -0.52 -17.64
N PRO A 160 -11.20 -1.35 -18.63
CA PRO A 160 -11.09 -2.80 -18.54
C PRO A 160 -9.63 -3.26 -18.54
N VAL A 161 -9.33 -4.39 -17.88
CA VAL A 161 -7.97 -4.93 -17.71
C VAL A 161 -7.25 -5.18 -19.04
N ASP A 162 -7.95 -5.75 -20.03
CA ASP A 162 -7.41 -6.08 -21.35
C ASP A 162 -7.73 -5.04 -22.43
N GLY A 163 -8.04 -3.80 -22.01
CA GLY A 163 -8.31 -2.71 -22.95
C GLY A 163 -7.06 -2.25 -23.70
N ASN A 164 -7.27 -1.59 -24.85
CA ASN A 164 -6.21 -0.84 -25.54
C ASN A 164 -5.79 0.46 -24.80
N GLN A 165 -6.25 0.66 -23.55
CA GLN A 165 -5.96 1.82 -22.72
C GLN A 165 -4.89 1.44 -21.67
N GLY A 166 -4.29 2.45 -21.01
CA GLY A 166 -3.40 2.20 -19.88
C GLY A 166 -4.12 1.50 -18.72
N PHE A 167 -3.35 0.93 -17.77
CA PHE A 167 -3.94 0.23 -16.65
C PHE A 167 -4.65 1.20 -15.68
N THR A 168 -5.73 0.75 -15.07
CA THR A 168 -6.30 1.41 -13.88
C THR A 168 -6.15 0.52 -12.67
N ARG A 169 -5.65 1.07 -11.55
CA ARG A 169 -5.55 0.39 -10.26
C ARG A 169 -6.13 1.27 -9.16
N VAL A 170 -6.72 0.65 -8.15
CA VAL A 170 -7.25 1.33 -6.97
C VAL A 170 -6.55 0.81 -5.72
N VAL A 171 -6.12 1.71 -4.84
CA VAL A 171 -5.50 1.39 -3.56
C VAL A 171 -6.47 1.78 -2.44
N ILE A 172 -6.84 0.81 -1.60
CA ILE A 172 -7.83 0.98 -0.53
C ILE A 172 -7.15 0.80 0.83
N GLU A 173 -7.33 1.80 1.70
CA GLU A 173 -6.87 1.76 3.09
C GLU A 173 -7.82 0.98 4.00
N LYS A 174 -7.26 0.48 5.10
CA LYS A 174 -8.06 -0.08 6.19
C LYS A 174 -8.86 1.03 6.90
N PRO A 175 -10.03 0.73 7.51
CA PRO A 175 -10.62 -0.60 7.70
C PRO A 175 -11.48 -1.08 6.52
N ILE A 176 -11.38 -2.37 6.20
CA ILE A 176 -12.26 -3.04 5.22
C ILE A 176 -13.35 -3.78 5.98
N GLY A 177 -14.36 -3.02 6.40
CA GLY A 177 -15.45 -3.51 7.23
C GLY A 177 -15.05 -3.61 8.71
N HIS A 178 -16.02 -3.99 9.54
CA HIS A 178 -15.87 -4.20 10.99
C HIS A 178 -16.33 -5.60 11.43
N ASP A 179 -16.88 -6.36 10.49
CA ASP A 179 -17.29 -7.75 10.59
C ASP A 179 -17.34 -8.38 9.18
N LEU A 180 -17.67 -9.66 9.09
CA LEU A 180 -17.75 -10.38 7.81
C LEU A 180 -18.79 -9.77 6.86
N ALA A 181 -19.96 -9.36 7.37
CA ALA A 181 -21.04 -8.85 6.53
C ALA A 181 -20.66 -7.50 5.88
N SER A 182 -20.15 -6.57 6.67
CA SER A 182 -19.68 -5.26 6.18
C SER A 182 -18.44 -5.37 5.27
N ALA A 183 -17.52 -6.29 5.57
CA ALA A 183 -16.38 -6.56 4.69
C ALA A 183 -16.84 -7.14 3.34
N THR A 184 -17.82 -8.06 3.36
CA THR A 184 -18.41 -8.64 2.14
C THR A 184 -19.11 -7.56 1.32
N GLU A 185 -19.86 -6.66 1.95
CA GLU A 185 -20.52 -5.55 1.25
C GLU A 185 -19.51 -4.62 0.58
N ILE A 186 -18.44 -4.20 1.27
CA ILE A 186 -17.39 -3.35 0.68
C ILE A 186 -16.71 -4.04 -0.51
N ASN A 187 -16.41 -5.34 -0.38
CA ASN A 187 -15.81 -6.09 -1.48
C ASN A 187 -16.76 -6.23 -2.68
N ASN A 188 -18.05 -6.48 -2.43
CA ASN A 188 -19.06 -6.53 -3.47
C ASN A 188 -19.26 -5.16 -4.16
N GLN A 189 -19.13 -4.07 -3.43
CA GLN A 189 -19.17 -2.72 -3.99
C GLN A 189 -17.98 -2.50 -4.92
N LEU A 190 -16.76 -2.81 -4.48
CA LEU A 190 -15.56 -2.68 -5.30
C LEU A 190 -15.62 -3.55 -6.57
N SER A 191 -16.09 -4.80 -6.45
CA SER A 191 -16.17 -5.73 -7.57
C SER A 191 -17.20 -5.34 -8.64
N ARG A 192 -18.09 -4.35 -8.37
CA ARG A 192 -18.98 -3.78 -9.40
C ARG A 192 -18.22 -2.92 -10.40
N TYR A 193 -17.10 -2.34 -10.00
CA TYR A 193 -16.36 -1.34 -10.78
C TYR A 193 -14.99 -1.82 -11.24
N TYR A 194 -14.36 -2.71 -10.47
CA TYR A 194 -12.99 -3.15 -10.71
C TYR A 194 -12.89 -4.66 -10.78
N ASP A 195 -12.00 -5.15 -11.64
CA ASP A 195 -11.50 -6.51 -11.55
C ASP A 195 -10.62 -6.66 -10.30
N GLU A 196 -10.57 -7.85 -9.69
CA GLU A 196 -9.79 -8.11 -8.48
C GLU A 196 -8.29 -7.83 -8.68
N SER A 197 -7.77 -7.95 -9.91
CA SER A 197 -6.39 -7.60 -10.27
C SER A 197 -6.08 -6.10 -10.20
N GLN A 198 -7.11 -5.25 -10.21
CA GLN A 198 -7.00 -3.80 -10.12
C GLN A 198 -7.05 -3.30 -8.68
N ILE A 199 -7.46 -4.13 -7.71
CA ILE A 199 -7.71 -3.72 -6.33
C ILE A 199 -6.51 -4.07 -5.43
N PHE A 200 -5.93 -3.05 -4.80
CA PHE A 200 -4.80 -3.15 -3.87
C PHE A 200 -5.26 -2.75 -2.48
N ARG A 201 -5.51 -3.73 -1.62
CA ARG A 201 -5.92 -3.52 -0.22
C ARG A 201 -4.68 -3.39 0.65
N ILE A 202 -4.53 -2.29 1.36
CA ILE A 202 -3.32 -2.00 2.15
C ILE A 202 -3.38 -2.70 3.52
N ASP A 203 -2.35 -3.50 3.77
CA ASP A 203 -1.87 -3.82 5.11
C ASP A 203 -0.38 -3.44 5.19
N HIS A 204 -0.08 -2.33 5.88
CA HIS A 204 1.27 -1.78 5.92
C HIS A 204 2.29 -2.69 6.64
N TYR A 205 1.87 -3.72 7.39
CA TYR A 205 2.81 -4.68 7.97
C TYR A 205 3.42 -5.57 6.90
N LEU A 206 2.70 -5.85 5.80
CA LEU A 206 3.23 -6.65 4.70
C LEU A 206 4.37 -5.94 3.95
N GLY A 207 4.44 -4.60 4.00
CA GLY A 207 5.53 -3.82 3.41
C GLY A 207 6.73 -3.61 4.34
N LYS A 208 6.75 -4.24 5.52
CA LYS A 208 7.93 -4.21 6.40
C LYS A 208 8.94 -5.21 5.86
N GLU A 209 10.18 -4.76 5.65
CA GLU A 209 11.28 -5.57 5.12
C GLU A 209 11.44 -6.91 5.88
N THR A 210 11.32 -6.90 7.21
CA THR A 210 11.42 -8.13 8.01
C THR A 210 10.28 -9.12 7.75
N VAL A 211 9.08 -8.65 7.40
CA VAL A 211 7.93 -9.50 7.05
C VAL A 211 8.10 -10.06 5.64
N GLU A 212 8.56 -9.25 4.69
CA GLU A 212 8.86 -9.72 3.32
C GLU A 212 9.97 -10.80 3.32
N ASN A 213 11.00 -10.60 4.16
CA ASN A 213 12.10 -11.54 4.32
C ASN A 213 11.70 -12.92 4.86
N LEU A 214 10.50 -13.08 5.44
CA LEU A 214 10.01 -14.39 5.90
C LEU A 214 9.91 -15.40 4.75
N MET A 215 9.52 -14.95 3.54
CA MET A 215 9.45 -15.85 2.37
C MET A 215 10.83 -16.37 1.99
N VAL A 216 11.84 -15.48 1.97
CA VAL A 216 13.23 -15.85 1.65
C VAL A 216 13.77 -16.78 2.74
N LEU A 217 13.57 -16.43 4.01
CA LEU A 217 14.02 -17.23 5.14
C LEU A 217 13.48 -18.66 5.07
N ARG A 218 12.17 -18.83 4.86
CA ARG A 218 11.50 -20.14 4.90
C ARG A 218 11.76 -20.98 3.65
N PHE A 219 11.71 -20.38 2.47
CA PHE A 219 11.63 -21.15 1.22
C PHE A 219 12.89 -21.11 0.37
N ALA A 220 13.82 -20.18 0.62
CA ALA A 220 15.10 -20.11 -0.11
C ALA A 220 16.25 -20.81 0.63
N ASN A 221 16.01 -21.34 1.84
CA ASN A 221 17.02 -21.93 2.70
C ASN A 221 16.67 -23.39 3.03
N SER A 222 17.43 -24.33 2.46
CA SER A 222 17.25 -25.77 2.67
C SER A 222 17.42 -26.24 4.12
N ILE A 223 18.04 -25.42 4.97
CA ILE A 223 18.19 -25.72 6.40
C ILE A 223 16.89 -25.48 7.19
N PHE A 224 16.03 -24.56 6.75
CA PHE A 224 14.82 -24.17 7.48
C PHE A 224 13.60 -25.00 7.07
N GLU A 225 13.47 -25.34 5.78
CA GLU A 225 12.32 -26.10 5.28
C GLU A 225 12.05 -27.40 6.07
N PRO A 226 13.03 -28.28 6.36
CA PRO A 226 12.74 -29.56 7.04
C PRO A 226 12.37 -29.41 8.52
N ILE A 227 12.79 -28.31 9.16
CA ILE A 227 12.56 -28.05 10.59
C ILE A 227 11.33 -27.17 10.83
N TRP A 228 10.70 -26.63 9.78
CA TRP A 228 9.54 -25.76 9.91
C TRP A 228 8.23 -26.56 10.01
N THR A 229 8.16 -27.47 10.98
CA THR A 229 7.00 -28.35 11.20
C THR A 229 6.73 -28.55 12.70
N ALA A 230 5.51 -28.99 13.05
CA ALA A 230 5.13 -29.30 14.44
C ALA A 230 5.98 -30.40 15.10
N ARG A 231 6.84 -31.10 14.34
CA ARG A 231 7.81 -32.06 14.89
C ARG A 231 8.99 -31.38 15.58
N PHE A 232 9.37 -30.18 15.14
CA PHE A 232 10.55 -29.46 15.60
C PHE A 232 10.22 -28.11 16.23
N VAL A 233 9.07 -27.52 15.88
CA VAL A 233 8.59 -26.27 16.46
C VAL A 233 7.59 -26.58 17.57
N ASP A 234 7.93 -26.20 18.79
CA ASP A 234 7.06 -26.33 19.97
C ASP A 234 5.89 -25.32 19.93
N HIS A 235 6.20 -24.04 19.74
CA HIS A 235 5.20 -22.99 19.54
C HIS A 235 5.75 -21.82 18.71
N VAL A 236 4.83 -21.00 18.20
CA VAL A 236 5.13 -19.74 17.52
C VAL A 236 4.49 -18.61 18.32
N GLN A 237 5.29 -17.61 18.66
CA GLN A 237 4.82 -16.41 19.34
C GLN A 237 4.94 -15.19 18.43
N ILE A 238 3.83 -14.48 18.25
CA ILE A 238 3.80 -13.19 17.54
C ILE A 238 3.45 -12.12 18.58
N THR A 239 4.36 -11.19 18.81
CA THR A 239 4.16 -10.11 19.78
C THR A 239 4.18 -8.77 19.06
N VAL A 240 3.13 -7.98 19.24
CA VAL A 240 3.08 -6.59 18.83
C VAL A 240 2.85 -5.76 20.09
N ALA A 241 3.83 -4.94 20.44
CA ALA A 241 3.81 -4.10 21.62
C ALA A 241 3.93 -2.63 21.20
N GLU A 242 3.04 -1.80 21.73
CA GLU A 242 3.03 -0.36 21.51
C GLU A 242 3.29 0.34 22.85
N GLN A 243 4.20 1.31 22.86
CA GLN A 243 4.45 2.13 24.06
C GLN A 243 3.47 3.31 24.17
N GLU A 244 2.89 3.72 23.03
CA GLU A 244 1.93 4.81 22.98
C GLU A 244 0.53 4.32 23.38
N GLY A 245 -0.16 5.10 24.20
CA GLY A 245 -1.56 4.86 24.52
C GLY A 245 -2.47 5.25 23.36
N VAL A 246 -3.77 5.01 23.53
CA VAL A 246 -4.84 5.28 22.56
C VAL A 246 -4.86 6.72 21.98
N GLY A 247 -4.32 7.70 22.72
CA GLY A 247 -4.12 9.07 22.24
C GLY A 247 -5.38 9.70 21.65
N THR A 248 -5.24 10.33 20.48
CA THR A 248 -6.35 10.98 19.75
C THR A 248 -7.29 10.00 19.05
N ARG A 249 -6.95 8.70 19.00
CA ARG A 249 -7.75 7.65 18.33
C ARG A 249 -8.77 6.98 19.26
N ALA A 250 -9.05 7.54 20.43
CA ALA A 250 -9.96 6.97 21.44
C ALA A 250 -11.32 6.55 20.91
N ALA A 251 -12.00 7.42 20.17
CA ALA A 251 -13.33 7.13 19.65
C ALA A 251 -13.35 5.95 18.64
N TYR A 252 -12.27 5.78 17.87
CA TYR A 252 -12.12 4.64 16.96
C TYR A 252 -11.76 3.37 17.74
N TYR A 253 -10.78 3.47 18.65
CA TYR A 253 -10.27 2.32 19.39
C TYR A 253 -11.33 1.71 20.32
N ASP A 254 -12.19 2.51 20.93
CA ASP A 254 -13.30 2.08 21.77
C ASP A 254 -14.28 1.13 21.03
N ARG A 255 -14.45 1.35 19.71
CA ARG A 255 -15.30 0.51 18.86
C ARG A 255 -14.55 -0.68 18.26
N ALA A 256 -13.28 -0.48 17.89
CA ALA A 256 -12.48 -1.49 17.21
C ALA A 256 -11.92 -2.54 18.19
N GLY A 257 -11.29 -2.07 19.26
CA GLY A 257 -10.44 -2.85 20.16
C GLY A 257 -9.16 -3.37 19.48
N ALA A 258 -8.24 -3.93 20.28
CA ALA A 258 -7.00 -4.54 19.78
C ALA A 258 -7.25 -5.66 18.75
N LEU A 259 -8.33 -6.42 18.91
CA LEU A 259 -8.68 -7.52 18.03
C LEU A 259 -8.90 -7.06 16.58
N ARG A 260 -9.67 -5.99 16.35
CA ARG A 260 -9.91 -5.49 14.99
C ARG A 260 -8.76 -4.61 14.49
N ASP A 261 -8.16 -3.80 15.37
CA ASP A 261 -7.13 -2.84 14.93
C ASP A 261 -5.80 -3.52 14.57
N MET A 262 -5.44 -4.59 15.30
CA MET A 262 -4.13 -5.24 15.21
C MET A 262 -4.20 -6.72 14.86
N VAL A 263 -5.09 -7.49 15.49
CA VAL A 263 -5.09 -8.96 15.32
C VAL A 263 -5.64 -9.37 13.96
N GLN A 264 -6.85 -8.92 13.63
CA GLN A 264 -7.58 -9.32 12.42
C GLN A 264 -6.83 -8.97 11.13
N SER A 265 -6.06 -7.88 11.12
CA SER A 265 -5.25 -7.46 9.97
C SER A 265 -3.80 -7.88 10.14
N HIS A 266 -3.00 -7.07 10.83
CA HIS A 266 -1.55 -7.16 10.84
C HIS A 266 -1.01 -8.50 11.34
N ILE A 267 -1.47 -8.95 12.51
CA ILE A 267 -0.96 -10.18 13.12
C ILE A 267 -1.41 -11.39 12.29
N LEU A 268 -2.65 -11.39 11.80
CA LEU A 268 -3.14 -12.47 10.95
C LEU A 268 -2.37 -12.54 9.63
N GLN A 269 -2.02 -11.40 9.01
CA GLN A 269 -1.19 -11.37 7.82
C GLN A 269 0.23 -11.89 8.09
N VAL A 270 0.85 -11.50 9.20
CA VAL A 270 2.16 -12.02 9.61
C VAL A 270 2.09 -13.52 9.89
N LEU A 271 1.05 -13.99 10.58
CA LEU A 271 0.79 -15.43 10.78
C LEU A 271 0.73 -16.17 9.45
N CYS A 272 0.02 -15.62 8.46
CA CYS A 272 -0.03 -16.20 7.11
C CYS A 272 1.36 -16.33 6.49
N MET A 273 2.22 -15.32 6.60
CA MET A 273 3.59 -15.39 6.08
C MET A 273 4.45 -16.43 6.82
N ILE A 274 4.22 -16.60 8.12
CA ILE A 274 4.93 -17.55 8.99
C ILE A 274 4.48 -18.99 8.76
N ALA A 275 3.19 -19.23 8.53
CA ALA A 275 2.60 -20.58 8.62
C ALA A 275 2.05 -21.13 7.29
N MET A 276 1.93 -20.32 6.23
CA MET A 276 1.48 -20.84 4.93
C MET A 276 2.42 -21.94 4.41
N GLU A 277 1.88 -22.90 3.66
CA GLU A 277 2.68 -23.90 2.94
C GLU A 277 3.58 -23.24 1.88
N THR A 278 4.58 -23.99 1.40
CA THR A 278 5.44 -23.52 0.30
C THR A 278 4.58 -23.24 -0.94
N PRO A 279 4.51 -21.99 -1.42
CA PRO A 279 3.67 -21.67 -2.57
C PRO A 279 4.26 -22.31 -3.83
N ARG A 280 3.38 -22.70 -4.76
CA ARG A 280 3.80 -23.33 -6.05
C ARG A 280 4.74 -22.46 -6.89
N SER A 281 4.76 -21.15 -6.64
CA SER A 281 5.68 -20.18 -7.25
C SER A 281 5.67 -18.87 -6.45
N THR A 282 6.56 -17.95 -6.76
CA THR A 282 6.58 -16.59 -6.19
C THR A 282 5.58 -15.63 -6.85
N ARG A 283 4.74 -16.10 -7.79
CA ARG A 283 3.69 -15.27 -8.40
C ARG A 283 2.68 -14.83 -7.33
N PRO A 284 2.13 -13.60 -7.40
CA PRO A 284 1.21 -13.08 -6.39
C PRO A 284 0.06 -14.04 -6.05
N ASP A 285 -0.60 -14.61 -7.06
CA ASP A 285 -1.75 -15.52 -6.86
C ASP A 285 -1.35 -16.81 -6.16
N ALA A 286 -0.19 -17.37 -6.47
CA ALA A 286 0.29 -18.60 -5.84
C ALA A 286 0.58 -18.38 -4.34
N VAL A 287 1.10 -17.19 -3.98
CA VAL A 287 1.31 -16.80 -2.58
C VAL A 287 -0.04 -16.54 -1.90
N ARG A 288 -0.98 -15.87 -2.57
CA ARG A 288 -2.34 -15.63 -2.06
C ARG A 288 -3.08 -16.94 -1.77
N ASP A 289 -3.01 -17.91 -2.69
CA ASP A 289 -3.64 -19.22 -2.53
C ASP A 289 -3.09 -19.96 -1.30
N ALA A 290 -1.76 -20.00 -1.11
CA ALA A 290 -1.15 -20.64 0.06
C ALA A 290 -1.56 -19.98 1.39
N LYS A 291 -1.71 -18.64 1.40
CA LYS A 291 -2.24 -17.90 2.56
C LYS A 291 -3.71 -18.22 2.81
N LEU A 292 -4.51 -18.35 1.75
CA LEU A 292 -5.93 -18.69 1.84
C LEU A 292 -6.13 -20.11 2.38
N ASP A 293 -5.37 -21.08 1.89
CA ASP A 293 -5.42 -22.48 2.35
C ASP A 293 -5.14 -22.59 3.85
N LEU A 294 -4.16 -21.82 4.35
CA LEU A 294 -3.90 -21.71 5.79
C LEU A 294 -5.12 -21.15 6.52
N LEU A 295 -5.66 -20.01 6.08
CA LEU A 295 -6.80 -19.36 6.74
C LEU A 295 -8.03 -20.27 6.80
N LEU A 296 -8.30 -21.04 5.74
CA LEU A 296 -9.39 -22.01 5.70
C LEU A 296 -9.16 -23.21 6.63
N SER A 297 -7.89 -23.50 6.95
CA SER A 297 -7.49 -24.57 7.88
C SER A 297 -7.48 -24.11 9.34
N MET A 298 -7.63 -22.81 9.61
CA MET A 298 -7.66 -22.28 10.98
C MET A 298 -8.96 -22.67 11.67
N ARG A 299 -8.84 -23.11 12.93
CA ARG A 299 -9.99 -23.33 13.80
C ARG A 299 -10.58 -21.98 14.21
N PRO A 300 -11.88 -21.71 13.98
CA PRO A 300 -12.52 -20.51 14.50
C PRO A 300 -12.45 -20.47 16.03
N PHE A 301 -12.37 -19.28 16.61
CA PHE A 301 -12.47 -19.11 18.05
C PHE A 301 -13.90 -19.41 18.52
N GLU A 302 -14.05 -20.28 19.50
CA GLU A 302 -15.30 -20.43 20.23
C GLU A 302 -15.36 -19.40 21.38
N PRO A 303 -16.55 -19.00 21.85
CA PRO A 303 -16.68 -18.09 22.99
C PRO A 303 -15.88 -18.54 24.23
N ALA A 304 -15.78 -19.86 24.44
CA ALA A 304 -15.01 -20.46 25.54
C ALA A 304 -13.49 -20.28 25.40
N ASP A 305 -12.97 -20.08 24.18
CA ASP A 305 -11.54 -19.82 23.95
C ASP A 305 -11.16 -18.40 24.37
N VAL A 306 -12.09 -17.45 24.25
CA VAL A 306 -11.89 -16.04 24.61
C VAL A 306 -11.77 -15.89 26.13
N GLU A 307 -12.59 -16.58 26.91
CA GLU A 307 -12.52 -16.54 28.38
C GLU A 307 -11.21 -17.12 28.95
N ARG A 308 -10.54 -18.00 28.21
CA ARG A 308 -9.27 -18.62 28.63
C ARG A 308 -8.02 -17.84 28.19
N SER A 309 -8.17 -16.90 27.26
CA SER A 309 -7.06 -16.26 26.56
C SER A 309 -6.99 -14.74 26.75
N VAL A 310 -7.88 -14.18 27.57
CA VAL A 310 -7.91 -12.76 27.98
C VAL A 310 -7.48 -12.63 29.44
#